data_AF-A0A8H5HN52-F1
#
_entry.id   AF-A0A8H5HN52-F1
#
_cell.length_a   1.000
_cell.length_b   1.000
_cell.length_c   1.000
_cell.angle_alpha   90.00
_cell.angle_beta   90.00
_cell.angle_gamma   90.00
#
_symmetry.space_group_name_H-M   'P 1'
#
loop_
_entity.id
_entity.type
_entity.pdbx_description
1 polymer ?
#
loop_
_entity_poly.entity_id
_entity_poly.type
_entity_poly.pdbx_seq_one_letter_code
_entity_poly.pdbx_strand_id
1 'polypeptide(L)'
;MRPTIVQASEMPGPQRAWSSWWGSPFVKQRGITQYTLSPLSAKAGPNWLRNYVFNFYRRVSVEAVYFVVPFALGYSIYTWANHRYAFQNSKAGHIAGAHH
;
A
#
# COMPACT_ATOMS: atom_id res chain seq x y z
N MET A 1 -35.24 -18.15 -28.19
CA MET A 1 -34.77 -19.09 -27.16
C MET A 1 -33.40 -18.59 -26.71
N ARG A 2 -33.25 -18.21 -25.42
CA ARG A 2 -31.93 -17.87 -24.87
C ARG A 2 -31.19 -19.18 -24.62
N PRO A 3 -29.93 -19.35 -25.07
CA PRO A 3 -29.16 -20.55 -24.74
C PRO A 3 -29.09 -20.65 -23.22
N THR A 4 -29.74 -21.69 -22.69
CA THR A 4 -29.67 -22.08 -21.29
C THR A 4 -28.24 -22.47 -20.99
N ILE A 5 -27.77 -22.06 -19.81
CA ILE A 5 -26.44 -22.31 -19.27
C ILE A 5 -25.99 -23.76 -19.51
N VAL A 6 -24.70 -23.99 -19.78
CA VAL A 6 -24.11 -25.33 -19.81
C VAL A 6 -24.48 -26.01 -18.50
N GLN A 7 -25.16 -27.16 -18.55
CA GLN A 7 -25.60 -27.89 -17.37
C GLN A 7 -24.35 -28.40 -16.63
N ALA A 8 -23.87 -27.64 -15.65
CA ALA A 8 -22.88 -28.12 -14.69
C ALA A 8 -23.61 -29.11 -13.77
N SER A 9 -23.05 -30.30 -13.55
CA SER A 9 -23.61 -31.34 -12.67
C SER A 9 -23.62 -30.97 -11.17
N GLU A 10 -23.43 -29.70 -10.84
CA GLU A 10 -23.18 -29.20 -9.48
C GLU A 10 -24.38 -28.43 -8.94
N MET A 11 -24.44 -28.27 -7.61
CA MET A 11 -25.42 -27.40 -6.97
C MET A 11 -25.19 -25.94 -7.40
N PRO A 12 -26.26 -25.15 -7.65
CA PRO A 12 -26.12 -23.75 -8.02
C PRO A 12 -25.26 -22.99 -7.00
N GLY A 13 -24.17 -22.39 -7.48
CA GLY A 13 -23.29 -21.57 -6.65
C GLY A 13 -23.98 -20.30 -6.11
N PRO A 14 -23.35 -19.59 -5.16
CA PRO A 14 -23.93 -18.39 -4.55
C PRO A 14 -24.28 -17.33 -5.60
N GLN A 15 -25.55 -16.90 -5.62
CA GLN A 15 -26.10 -15.99 -6.64
C GLN A 15 -25.49 -14.57 -6.64
N ARG A 16 -24.83 -14.17 -5.55
CA ARG A 16 -24.15 -12.88 -5.39
C ARG A 16 -22.68 -13.09 -5.10
N ALA A 17 -21.99 -13.76 -6.02
CA ALA A 17 -20.55 -13.88 -5.95
C ALA A 17 -19.89 -12.56 -6.40
N TRP A 18 -19.05 -11.98 -5.54
CA TRP A 18 -18.22 -10.81 -5.85
C TRP A 18 -16.99 -11.15 -6.70
N SER A 19 -16.82 -12.42 -7.06
CA SER A 19 -15.83 -12.91 -8.02
C SER A 19 -16.53 -13.74 -9.09
N SER A 20 -16.39 -13.34 -10.35
CA SER A 20 -17.01 -14.04 -11.48
C SER A 20 -15.95 -14.74 -12.34
N TRP A 21 -16.35 -15.80 -13.04
CA TRP A 21 -15.47 -16.53 -13.96
C TRP A 21 -15.30 -15.79 -15.29
N TRP A 22 -14.33 -16.23 -16.09
CA TRP A 22 -14.13 -15.75 -17.45
C TRP A 22 -15.45 -15.76 -18.24
N GLY A 23 -15.76 -14.64 -18.90
CA GLY A 23 -16.98 -14.47 -19.70
C GLY A 23 -18.17 -13.85 -18.95
N SER A 24 -18.08 -13.62 -17.63
CA SER A 24 -19.10 -12.91 -16.87
C SER A 24 -18.50 -11.68 -16.17
N PRO A 25 -18.59 -10.48 -16.76
CA PRO A 25 -18.00 -9.27 -16.19
C PRO A 25 -18.85 -8.69 -15.06
N PHE A 26 -18.22 -8.05 -14.08
CA PHE A 26 -18.94 -7.35 -12.99
C PHE A 26 -19.79 -6.17 -13.48
N VAL A 27 -19.33 -5.49 -14.53
CA VAL A 27 -19.98 -4.32 -15.12
C VAL A 27 -20.03 -4.49 -16.63
N LYS A 28 -21.16 -4.12 -17.24
CA LYS A 28 -21.29 -4.12 -18.71
C LYS A 28 -20.40 -3.02 -19.30
N GLN A 29 -19.48 -3.39 -20.17
CA GLN A 29 -18.57 -2.47 -20.85
C GLN A 29 -18.89 -2.45 -22.36
N ARG A 30 -18.98 -1.26 -22.96
CA ARG A 30 -19.20 -1.07 -24.41
C ARG A 30 -18.39 0.14 -24.86
N GLY A 31 -17.77 0.05 -26.04
CA GLY A 31 -17.05 1.18 -26.66
C GLY A 31 -15.60 1.39 -26.18
N ILE A 32 -15.02 0.42 -25.47
CA ILE A 32 -13.62 0.46 -25.06
C ILE A 32 -12.82 -0.44 -26.00
N THR A 33 -11.79 0.13 -26.64
CA THR A 33 -10.85 -0.62 -27.48
C THR A 33 -9.47 -0.58 -26.85
N GLN A 34 -8.87 -1.75 -26.62
CA GLN A 34 -7.55 -1.89 -26.02
C GLN A 34 -6.57 -2.43 -27.05
N TYR A 35 -5.40 -1.81 -27.10
CA TYR A 35 -4.28 -2.25 -27.93
C TYR A 35 -3.12 -2.66 -27.04
N THR A 36 -2.40 -3.69 -27.44
CA THR A 36 -1.20 -4.15 -26.73
C THR A 36 -0.18 -4.67 -27.73
N LEU A 37 1.09 -4.64 -27.35
CA LEU A 37 2.19 -5.24 -28.11
C LEU A 37 2.51 -6.61 -27.51
N SER A 38 2.97 -7.55 -28.35
CA SER A 38 3.53 -8.81 -27.86
C SER A 38 4.72 -8.53 -26.94
N PRO A 39 4.83 -9.19 -25.77
CA PRO A 39 5.99 -9.02 -24.88
C PRO A 39 7.32 -9.34 -25.56
N LEU A 40 7.32 -10.25 -26.53
CA LEU A 40 8.52 -10.62 -27.30
C LEU A 40 8.95 -9.55 -28.31
N SER A 41 8.07 -8.60 -28.61
CA SER A 41 8.34 -7.49 -29.53
C SER A 41 8.74 -6.19 -28.80
N ALA A 42 8.64 -6.16 -27.46
CA ALA A 42 8.99 -5.01 -26.63
C ALA A 42 10.27 -5.28 -25.82
N LYS A 43 10.98 -4.20 -25.44
CA LYS A 43 12.08 -4.32 -24.48
C LYS A 43 11.51 -4.68 -23.10
N ALA A 44 12.19 -5.54 -22.35
CA ALA A 44 11.75 -5.93 -21.00
C ALA A 44 11.76 -4.77 -19.98
N GLY A 45 12.71 -3.83 -20.10
CA GLY A 45 12.87 -2.70 -19.17
C GLY A 45 13.30 -1.40 -19.84
N PRO A 46 12.51 -0.85 -20.78
CA PRO A 46 12.86 0.41 -21.43
C PRO A 46 12.86 1.55 -20.41
N ASN A 47 13.96 2.32 -20.37
CA ASN A 47 14.09 3.51 -19.51
C ASN A 47 13.88 3.25 -18.01
N TRP A 48 14.11 2.03 -17.55
CA TRP A 48 13.90 1.61 -16.16
C TRP A 48 14.52 2.59 -15.14
N LEU A 49 15.81 2.92 -15.25
CA LEU A 49 16.48 3.81 -14.31
C LEU A 49 15.86 5.21 -14.28
N ARG A 50 15.72 5.85 -15.45
CA ARG A 50 15.15 7.19 -15.58
C ARG A 50 13.72 7.23 -15.04
N ASN A 51 12.87 6.32 -15.49
CA ASN A 51 11.46 6.30 -15.11
C ASN A 51 11.27 5.92 -13.65
N TYR A 52 12.07 4.99 -13.13
CA TYR A 52 11.95 4.52 -11.76
C TYR A 52 12.33 5.62 -10.77
N VAL A 53 13.44 6.31 -10.97
CA VAL A 53 13.87 7.40 -10.06
C VAL A 53 12.82 8.50 -9.96
N PHE A 54 12.33 9.01 -11.08
CA PHE A 54 11.33 10.09 -11.07
C PHE A 54 9.96 9.64 -10.56
N ASN A 55 9.49 8.45 -10.95
CA ASN A 55 8.22 7.94 -10.46
C ASN A 55 8.29 7.54 -8.98
N PHE A 56 9.42 7.03 -8.52
CA PHE A 56 9.64 6.72 -7.11
C PHE A 56 9.54 7.99 -6.27
N TYR A 57 10.31 9.03 -6.63
CA TYR A 57 10.22 10.31 -5.93
C TYR A 57 8.80 10.87 -5.92
N ARG A 58 8.13 10.90 -7.09
CA ARG A 58 6.75 11.39 -7.20
C ARG A 58 5.76 10.62 -6.33
N ARG A 59 5.93 9.30 -6.18
CA ARG A 59 5.03 8.46 -5.36
C ARG A 59 5.34 8.60 -3.87
N VAL A 60 6.62 8.56 -3.51
CA VAL A 60 7.06 8.65 -2.11
C VAL A 60 6.82 10.04 -1.54
N SER A 61 6.98 11.11 -2.32
CA SER A 61 6.79 12.48 -1.82
C SER A 61 5.35 12.77 -1.38
N VAL A 62 4.37 12.18 -2.06
CA VAL A 62 2.94 12.34 -1.70
C VAL A 62 2.61 11.61 -0.41
N GLU A 63 3.17 10.40 -0.22
CA GLU A 63 2.92 9.59 0.97
C GLU A 63 3.84 9.93 2.14
N ALA A 64 4.93 10.67 1.89
CA ALA A 64 5.97 11.01 2.86
C ALA A 64 5.41 11.53 4.17
N VAL A 65 4.46 12.46 4.09
CA VAL A 65 3.88 13.09 5.28
C VAL A 65 3.23 12.06 6.21
N TYR A 66 2.54 11.06 5.65
CA TYR A 66 1.78 10.09 6.44
C TYR A 66 2.66 9.12 7.22
N PHE A 67 3.90 8.89 6.80
CA PHE A 67 4.83 8.07 7.58
C PHE A 67 5.88 8.91 8.32
N VAL A 68 6.44 9.96 7.70
CA VAL A 68 7.48 10.79 8.32
C VAL A 68 6.97 11.44 9.60
N VAL A 69 5.74 11.98 9.61
CA VAL A 69 5.19 12.64 10.80
C VAL A 69 5.05 11.67 11.99
N PRO A 70 4.37 10.52 11.89
CA PRO A 70 4.25 9.60 13.03
C PRO A 70 5.60 8.99 13.43
N PHE A 71 6.50 8.69 12.49
CA PHE A 71 7.84 8.20 12.84
C PHE A 71 8.68 9.26 13.56
N ALA A 72 8.66 10.51 13.09
CA ALA A 72 9.37 11.60 13.75
C ALA A 72 8.81 11.86 15.16
N LEU A 73 7.48 11.87 15.30
CA LEU A 73 6.83 12.01 16.60
C LEU A 73 7.21 10.86 17.54
N GLY A 74 7.05 9.62 17.11
CA GLY A 74 7.40 8.44 17.91
C GLY A 74 8.87 8.45 18.34
N TYR A 75 9.78 8.77 17.42
CA TYR A 75 11.19 8.86 17.71
C TYR A 75 11.52 10.01 18.68
N SER A 76 10.89 11.18 18.53
CA SER A 76 11.10 12.31 19.42
C SER A 76 10.63 12.03 20.86
N ILE A 77 9.49 11.35 21.02
CA ILE A 77 8.98 10.94 22.34
C ILE A 77 9.92 9.90 22.96
N TYR A 78 10.36 8.93 22.16
CA TYR A 78 11.29 7.89 22.62
C TYR A 78 12.62 8.48 23.10
N THR A 79 13.23 9.38 22.34
CA THR A 79 14.50 10.01 22.72
C THR A 79 14.32 10.87 23.97
N TRP A 80 13.26 11.68 24.05
CA TRP A 80 12.94 12.46 25.23
C TRP A 80 12.75 11.58 26.47
N ALA A 81 11.98 10.50 26.37
CA ALA A 81 11.71 9.60 27.48
C ALA A 81 12.99 8.95 28.00
N ASN A 82 13.88 8.49 27.10
CA ASN A 82 15.17 7.92 27.49
C ASN A 82 16.08 8.94 28.17
N HIS A 83 16.17 10.16 27.65
CA HIS A 83 16.96 11.21 28.28
C HIS A 83 16.40 11.59 29.66
N ARG A 84 15.08 11.70 29.78
CA ARG A 84 14.42 12.02 31.05
C ARG A 84 14.61 10.90 32.08
N TYR A 85 14.46 9.65 31.66
CA TYR A 85 14.71 8.48 32.52
C TYR A 85 16.16 8.42 32.98
N ALA A 86 17.13 8.63 32.08
CA ALA A 86 18.55 8.66 32.43
C ALA A 86 18.88 9.81 33.40
N PHE A 87 18.31 11.00 33.19
CA PHE A 87 18.47 12.14 34.10
C PHE A 87 17.91 11.83 35.48
N GLN A 88 16.69 11.28 35.57
CA GLN A 88 16.07 10.95 36.85
C GLN A 88 16.89 9.94 37.65
N ASN A 89 17.49 8.94 36.99
CA ASN A 89 18.37 7.96 37.66
C ASN A 89 19.80 8.48 37.90
N SER A 90 20.11 9.72 37.51
CA SER A 90 21.41 10.33 37.77
C SER A 90 21.47 10.99 39.14
N LYS A 91 22.68 11.15 39.69
CA LYS A 91 22.89 11.87 40.97
C LYS A 91 22.30 13.29 40.93
N ALA A 92 22.48 14.00 39.81
CA ALA A 92 21.93 15.33 39.61
C ALA A 92 20.40 15.33 39.63
N GLY A 93 19.77 14.30 39.06
CA GLY A 93 18.32 14.12 39.09
C GLY A 93 17.78 13.85 40.50
N HIS A 94 18.48 13.02 41.28
CA HIS A 94 18.11 12.77 42.68
C HIS A 94 18.23 14.03 43.54
N ILE A 95 19.28 14.83 43.34
CA ILE A 95 19.44 16.12 44.04
C ILE A 95 18.31 17.08 43.64
N ALA A 96 18.05 17.24 42.34
CA ALA A 96 16.99 18.10 41.85
C ALA A 96 15.59 17.68 42.35
N GLY A 97 15.33 16.38 42.49
CA GLY A 97 14.08 15.86 43.04
C GLY A 97 13.97 15.98 44.57
N ALA A 98 15.09 16.01 45.29
CA ALA A 98 15.11 16.16 46.75
C ALA A 98 14.92 17.61 47.23
N HIS A 99 15.02 18.59 46.32
CA HIS A 99 14.77 20.01 46.60
C HIS A 99 13.31 20.45 46.42
N HIS A 100 12.41 19.52 46.10
CA HIS A 100 10.96 19.73 45.99
C HIS A 100 10.21 19.14 47.19
#